data_AF-A0A7J2X0G8-F1
#
_entry.id   AF-A0A7J2X0G8-F1
#
_cell.length_a   1.000
_cell.length_b   1.000
_cell.length_c   1.000
_cell.angle_alpha   90.00
_cell.angle_beta   90.00
_cell.angle_gamma   90.00
#
_symmetry.space_group_name_H-M   'P 1'
#
loop_
_entity.id
_entity.type
_entity.pdbx_description
1 polymer ?
#
loop_
_entity_poly.entity_id
_entity_poly.type
_entity_poly.pdbx_seq_one_letter_code
_entity_poly.pdbx_strand_id
1 'polypeptide(L)'
;MISYADALVVEVEGVDDEGSIKYRATLLNEVPLRDLDKRREYFNKFGILHFLVSIPAITGARLLFEEEDYGVIALEVFDPNKFLSIMKKTGYKPGIIIETIREYL
;
A
#
# COMPACT_ATOMS: atom_id res chain seq x y z
N MET A 1 -19.10 -5.59 13.35
CA MET A 1 -19.03 -5.19 11.92
C MET A 1 -17.56 -5.13 11.55
N ILE A 2 -17.10 -5.98 10.63
CA ILE A 2 -15.71 -5.92 10.15
C ILE A 2 -15.65 -4.76 9.14
N SER A 3 -14.88 -3.73 9.45
CA SER A 3 -14.64 -2.61 8.52
C SER A 3 -13.59 -3.05 7.50
N TYR A 4 -13.88 -2.84 6.22
CA TYR A 4 -12.92 -3.09 5.16
C TYR A 4 -12.65 -1.79 4.41
N ALA A 5 -11.39 -1.56 4.05
CA ALA A 5 -11.00 -0.46 3.19
C ALA A 5 -10.99 -0.92 1.72
N ASP A 6 -11.59 -0.12 0.85
CA ASP A 6 -11.53 -0.29 -0.61
C ASP A 6 -10.22 0.26 -1.19
N ALA A 7 -9.65 1.27 -0.53
CA ALA A 7 -8.39 1.89 -0.94
C ALA A 7 -7.71 2.58 0.26
N LEU A 8 -6.41 2.81 0.12
CA LEU A 8 -5.63 3.73 0.93
C LEU A 8 -5.22 4.91 0.06
N VAL A 9 -5.42 6.13 0.54
CA VAL A 9 -5.13 7.37 -0.21
C VAL A 9 -4.15 8.21 0.59
N VAL A 10 -3.09 8.68 -0.08
CA VAL A 10 -2.17 9.69 0.42
C VAL A 10 -2.29 10.90 -0.47
N GLU A 11 -2.57 12.06 0.14
CA GLU A 11 -2.61 13.34 -0.54
C GLU A 11 -1.48 14.21 -0.01
N VAL A 12 -0.74 14.85 -0.92
CA VAL A 12 0.36 15.75 -0.61
C VAL A 12 0.11 17.05 -1.35
N GLU A 13 0.06 18.16 -0.63
CA GLU A 13 -0.15 19.49 -1.17
C GLU A 13 1.12 20.33 -1.00
N GLY A 14 1.39 21.20 -1.97
CA GLY A 14 2.57 22.06 -2.00
C GLY A 14 2.42 23.21 -2.97
N VAL A 15 3.53 23.92 -3.19
CA VAL A 15 3.64 25.04 -4.13
C VAL A 15 4.92 24.86 -4.93
N ASP A 16 4.84 24.97 -6.25
CA ASP A 16 5.98 25.05 -7.16
C ASP A 16 6.00 26.39 -7.92
N ASP A 17 6.91 26.54 -8.88
CA ASP A 17 7.05 27.78 -9.67
C ASP A 17 5.78 28.14 -10.47
N GLU A 18 4.87 27.18 -10.68
CA GLU A 18 3.61 27.35 -11.40
C GLU A 18 2.41 27.55 -10.44
N GLY A 19 2.63 27.53 -9.12
CA GLY A 19 1.60 27.76 -8.09
C GLY A 19 1.25 26.51 -7.29
N SER A 20 0.00 26.43 -6.82
CA SER A 20 -0.47 25.31 -5.99
C SER A 20 -0.44 23.99 -6.76
N ILE A 21 0.12 22.96 -6.13
CA ILE A 21 0.19 21.60 -6.68
C ILE A 21 -0.29 20.59 -5.64
N LYS A 22 -1.08 19.61 -6.09
CA LYS A 22 -1.53 18.48 -5.28
C LYS A 22 -1.17 17.16 -5.96
N TYR A 23 -0.55 16.27 -5.20
CA TYR A 23 -0.31 14.89 -5.59
C TYR A 23 -1.24 13.97 -4.81
N ARG A 24 -1.85 13.02 -5.51
CA ARG A 24 -2.69 11.99 -4.91
C ARG A 24 -2.16 10.61 -5.30
N ALA A 25 -1.76 9.83 -4.31
CA ALA A 25 -1.43 8.43 -4.48
C ALA A 25 -2.56 7.55 -3.91
N THR A 26 -3.16 6.72 -4.76
CA THR A 26 -4.23 5.80 -4.37
C THR A 26 -3.76 4.36 -4.52
N LEU A 27 -3.69 3.63 -3.42
CA LEU A 27 -3.49 2.18 -3.39
C LEU A 27 -4.86 1.50 -3.33
N LEU A 28 -5.25 0.82 -4.41
CA LEU A 28 -6.50 0.07 -4.46
C LEU A 28 -6.35 -1.30 -3.78
N ASN A 29 -7.41 -1.74 -3.10
CA ASN A 29 -7.51 -3.11 -2.63
C ASN A 29 -7.72 -4.04 -3.84
N GLU A 30 -6.77 -4.95 -4.10
CA GLU A 30 -6.86 -5.89 -5.22
C GLU A 30 -8.05 -6.86 -5.08
N VAL A 31 -8.55 -7.05 -3.86
CA VAL A 31 -9.66 -7.95 -3.55
C VAL A 31 -10.91 -7.11 -3.24
N PRO A 32 -11.85 -6.96 -4.19
CA PRO A 32 -13.06 -6.19 -3.98
C PRO A 32 -13.85 -6.72 -2.80
N LEU A 33 -14.47 -5.83 -2.02
CA LEU A 33 -15.24 -6.23 -0.84
C LEU A 33 -16.45 -7.09 -1.18
N ARG A 34 -17.00 -6.90 -2.38
CA ARG A 34 -18.19 -7.60 -2.86
C ARG A 34 -17.90 -8.92 -3.57
N ASP A 35 -16.63 -9.22 -3.83
CA ASP A 35 -16.22 -10.47 -4.49
C ASP A 35 -15.89 -11.54 -3.43
N LEU A 36 -16.91 -12.24 -2.96
CA LEU A 36 -16.78 -13.22 -1.88
C LEU A 36 -15.90 -14.42 -2.26
N ASP A 37 -15.91 -14.82 -3.52
CA ASP A 37 -15.14 -15.97 -4.02
C ASP A 37 -13.65 -15.63 -4.02
N LYS A 38 -13.28 -14.45 -4.54
CA LYS A 38 -11.88 -13.99 -4.51
C LYS A 38 -11.39 -13.73 -3.09
N ARG A 39 -12.25 -13.23 -2.21
CA ARG A 39 -11.93 -13.09 -0.77
C ARG A 39 -11.67 -14.43 -0.11
N ARG A 40 -12.45 -15.46 -0.44
CA ARG A 40 -12.27 -16.82 0.08
C ARG A 40 -10.98 -17.45 -0.46
N GLU A 41 -10.69 -17.28 -1.75
CA GLU A 41 -9.42 -17.72 -2.36
C GLU A 41 -8.22 -17.14 -1.62
N TYR A 42 -8.22 -15.82 -1.42
CA TYR A 42 -7.15 -15.13 -0.72
C TYR A 42 -7.07 -15.50 0.77
N PHE A 43 -8.22 -15.68 1.45
CA PHE A 43 -8.23 -16.17 2.83
C PHE A 43 -7.63 -17.57 2.93
N ASN A 44 -7.97 -18.48 2.02
CA ASN A 44 -7.38 -19.82 2.00
C ASN A 44 -5.87 -19.79 1.71
N LYS A 45 -5.40 -18.81 0.93
CA LYS A 45 -3.98 -18.63 0.59
C LYS A 45 -3.16 -18.01 1.73
N PHE A 46 -3.70 -17.00 2.40
CA PHE A 46 -2.93 -16.17 3.34
C PHE A 46 -3.43 -16.20 4.79
N GLY A 47 -4.61 -16.78 5.05
CA GLY A 47 -5.23 -16.84 6.38
C GLY A 47 -5.77 -15.51 6.90
N ILE A 48 -5.87 -14.48 6.05
CA ILE A 48 -6.18 -13.09 6.43
C ILE A 48 -7.31 -12.51 5.57
N LEU A 49 -8.03 -11.51 6.10
CA LEU A 49 -9.12 -10.80 5.40
C LEU A 49 -8.83 -9.30 5.18
N HIS A 50 -7.83 -8.75 5.88
CA HIS A 50 -7.46 -7.33 5.85
C HIS A 50 -6.19 -7.12 5.02
N PHE A 51 -6.26 -7.44 3.73
CA PHE A 51 -5.09 -7.50 2.84
C PHE A 51 -4.29 -6.19 2.75
N LEU A 52 -4.99 -5.05 2.70
CA LEU A 52 -4.37 -3.71 2.65
C LEU A 52 -3.44 -3.41 3.85
N VAL A 53 -3.63 -4.06 4.99
CA VAL A 53 -2.82 -3.83 6.19
C VAL A 53 -1.88 -5.00 6.44
N SER A 54 -2.39 -6.23 6.34
CA SER A 54 -1.63 -7.43 6.69
C SER A 54 -0.49 -7.71 5.72
N ILE A 55 -0.67 -7.49 4.40
CA ILE A 55 0.39 -7.75 3.43
C ILE A 55 1.58 -6.77 3.61
N PRO A 56 1.37 -5.44 3.75
CA PRO A 56 2.45 -4.53 4.14
C PRO A 56 3.13 -4.92 5.44
N ALA A 57 2.37 -5.30 6.48
CA ALA A 57 2.95 -5.69 7.77
C ALA A 57 3.86 -6.91 7.66
N ILE A 58 3.42 -7.96 6.95
CA ILE A 58 4.22 -9.17 6.70
C ILE A 58 5.46 -8.83 5.85
N THR A 59 5.33 -7.92 4.88
CA THR A 59 6.44 -7.46 4.04
C THR A 59 7.49 -6.73 4.88
N GLY A 60 7.09 -5.80 5.75
CA GLY A 60 7.99 -5.11 6.66
C GLY A 60 8.67 -6.07 7.63
N ALA A 61 7.92 -7.02 8.19
CA ALA A 61 8.49 -8.06 9.05
C ALA A 61 9.53 -8.91 8.33
N ARG A 62 9.31 -9.24 7.04
CA ARG A 62 10.31 -9.96 6.24
C ARG A 62 11.57 -9.13 5.99
N LEU A 63 11.42 -7.86 5.66
CA LEU A 63 12.56 -6.97 5.43
C LEU A 63 13.45 -6.82 6.66
N LEU A 64 12.83 -6.77 7.85
CA LEU A 64 13.56 -6.79 9.12
C LEU A 64 14.47 -8.01 9.30
N PHE A 65 14.12 -9.17 8.75
CA PHE A 65 14.98 -10.37 8.81
C PHE A 65 16.12 -10.36 7.79
N GLU A 66 16.00 -9.56 6.72
CA GLU A 66 16.98 -9.49 5.64
C GLU A 66 18.03 -8.38 5.84
N GLU A 67 17.85 -7.51 6.84
CA GLU A 67 18.70 -6.34 7.08
C GLU A 67 19.27 -6.32 8.51
N GLU A 68 20.34 -5.55 8.75
CA GLU A 68 21.04 -5.48 10.05
C GLU A 68 20.14 -4.92 11.16
N ASP A 69 20.57 -5.08 12.42
CA ASP A 69 19.83 -4.68 13.62
C ASP A 69 19.65 -3.14 13.69
N TYR A 70 18.57 -2.64 13.08
CA TYR A 70 18.26 -1.21 13.05
C TYR A 70 17.63 -0.68 14.35
N GLY A 71 17.44 -1.50 15.37
CA GLY A 71 16.69 -1.12 16.56
C GLY A 71 15.22 -0.81 16.25
N VAL A 72 14.68 0.28 16.82
CA VAL A 72 13.29 0.70 16.55
C VAL A 72 13.24 1.52 15.27
N ILE A 73 12.56 1.00 14.24
CA ILE A 73 12.41 1.66 12.95
C ILE A 73 10.95 1.96 12.61
N ALA A 74 10.79 2.98 11.77
CA ALA A 74 9.55 3.27 11.07
C ALA A 74 9.62 2.76 9.62
N LEU A 75 8.49 2.63 8.93
CA LEU A 75 8.44 2.04 7.58
C LEU A 75 9.20 2.86 6.53
N GLU A 76 9.36 4.16 6.80
CA GLU A 76 10.02 5.15 5.95
C GLU A 76 11.53 4.89 5.78
N VAL A 77 12.12 4.01 6.60
CA VAL A 77 13.54 3.64 6.44
C VAL A 77 13.78 2.63 5.33
N PHE A 78 12.74 1.90 4.91
CA PHE A 78 12.86 0.90 3.86
C PHE A 78 12.84 1.54 2.47
N ASP A 79 13.63 0.99 1.54
CA ASP A 79 13.50 1.36 0.12
C ASP A 79 12.09 0.98 -0.38
N PRO A 80 11.27 1.96 -0.81
CA PRO A 80 9.90 1.70 -1.25
C PRO A 80 9.84 0.77 -2.48
N ASN A 81 10.85 0.79 -3.36
CA ASN A 81 10.89 -0.10 -4.53
C ASN A 81 11.14 -1.55 -4.11
N LYS A 82 12.06 -1.78 -3.17
CA LYS A 82 12.32 -3.11 -2.60
C LYS A 82 11.07 -3.62 -1.88
N PHE A 83 10.43 -2.79 -1.06
CA PHE A 83 9.20 -3.10 -0.35
C PHE A 83 8.08 -3.55 -1.32
N LEU A 84 7.79 -2.74 -2.34
CA LEU A 84 6.76 -3.05 -3.34
C LEU A 84 7.11 -4.30 -4.17
N SER A 85 8.39 -4.54 -4.45
CA SER A 85 8.85 -5.75 -5.15
C SER A 85 8.59 -7.01 -4.32
N ILE A 86 8.83 -6.98 -3.02
CA ILE A 86 8.54 -8.11 -2.12
C ILE A 86 7.04 -8.34 -2.00
N MET A 87 6.24 -7.27 -1.88
CA MET A 87 4.77 -7.40 -1.92
C MET A 87 4.30 -8.12 -3.18
N LYS A 88 4.83 -7.74 -4.35
CA LYS A 88 4.52 -8.43 -5.63
C LYS A 88 4.88 -9.91 -5.60
N LYS A 89 6.00 -10.28 -4.97
CA LYS A 89 6.43 -11.70 -4.83
C LYS A 89 5.51 -12.52 -3.92
N THR A 90 4.81 -11.92 -2.95
CA THR A 90 3.81 -12.66 -2.15
C THR A 90 2.54 -12.96 -2.95
N GLY A 91 2.44 -12.45 -4.19
CA GLY A 91 1.30 -12.63 -5.07
C GLY A 91 0.20 -11.59 -4.85
N TYR A 92 0.49 -10.52 -4.10
CA TYR A 92 -0.33 -9.32 -4.00
C TYR A 92 0.22 -8.26 -4.96
N LYS A 93 -0.60 -7.78 -5.89
CA LYS A 93 -0.23 -6.76 -6.87
C LYS A 93 -0.85 -5.42 -6.46
N PRO A 94 -0.13 -4.58 -5.69
CA PRO A 94 -0.63 -3.27 -5.35
C PRO A 94 -0.83 -2.44 -6.63
N GLY A 95 -2.08 -2.11 -6.94
CA GLY A 95 -2.41 -1.08 -7.93
C GLY A 95 -2.25 0.28 -7.29
N ILE A 96 -1.13 0.97 -7.58
CA ILE A 96 -0.92 2.35 -7.15
C ILE A 96 -1.18 3.26 -8.35
N ILE A 97 -2.13 4.17 -8.17
CA ILE A 97 -2.44 5.24 -9.12
C ILE A 97 -1.89 6.52 -8.53
N ILE A 98 -1.08 7.25 -9.30
CA ILE A 98 -0.55 8.56 -8.90
C ILE A 98 -1.12 9.60 -9.85
N GLU A 99 -1.78 10.60 -9.28
CA GLU A 99 -2.41 11.71 -9.99
C GLU A 99 -1.75 13.03 -9.55
N THR A 100 -1.46 13.89 -10.51
CA THR A 100 -1.06 15.28 -10.27
C THR A 100 -2.24 16.19 -10.61
N ILE A 101 -2.66 17.00 -9.66
CA ILE A 101 -3.80 17.90 -9.77
C ILE A 101 -3.27 19.33 -9.67
N ARG A 102 -3.53 20.13 -10.72
CA ARG A 102 -3.29 21.57 -10.74
C ARG A 102 -4.62 22.29 -10.82
N GLU A 103 -4.84 23.26 -9.95
CA GLU A 103 -5.93 24.22 -10.08
C GLU A 103 -5.40 25.38 -10.93
N TYR A 104 -5.81 25.43 -12.20
CA TYR A 104 -5.55 26.60 -13.03
C TYR A 104 -6.59 27.68 -12.66
N LEU A 105 -6.11 28.79 -12.09
CA LEU A 105 -6.90 30.01 -11.88
C LEU A 105 -7.10 30.78 -13.18
#